data_AF-A0A212JB51-F1
#
_entry.id   AF-A0A212JB51-F1
#
_cell.length_a   1.000
_cell.length_b   1.000
_cell.length_c   1.000
_cell.angle_alpha   90.00
_cell.angle_beta   90.00
_cell.angle_gamma   90.00
#
_symmetry.space_group_name_H-M   'P 1'
#
loop_
_entity.id
_entity.type
_entity.pdbx_description
1 polymer ?
#
loop_
_entity_poly.entity_id
_entity_poly.type
_entity_poly.pdbx_seq_one_letter_code
_entity_poly.pdbx_strand_id
1 'polypeptide(L)'
;MRLCNPDCLIDWKPVQPPKYKKDYEGKLLRIPTFSRYRPDGADLPPDGAVVCIERRYNNGSQFEMQVSWRCPACDHPHTGYVPEAWIAEDKAQFVEPSGLADATCAIGDHPAVLYLATSYSHPDAAKRAARANLASQCSAWFMRRGWCVISPLSMGHAIAVEGAELPSDFAAYQEVCLRMLEASDALVVLLLDGIRESVGVAAGIDHARKLGIPLNQVKLPGPDASGDAQFELVHNPRWWR
;
A
#
# COMPACT_ATOMS: atom_id res chain seq x y z
N MET A 1 8.57 -15.41 -7.38
CA MET A 1 8.15 -14.02 -7.13
C MET A 1 7.99 -13.90 -5.62
N ARG A 2 8.84 -13.13 -4.92
CA ARG A 2 8.59 -12.86 -3.49
C ARG A 2 7.37 -11.95 -3.45
N LEU A 3 6.23 -12.49 -3.02
CA LEU A 3 5.05 -11.67 -2.79
C LEU A 3 5.35 -10.82 -1.56
N CYS A 4 5.70 -9.55 -1.77
CA CYS A 4 5.93 -8.63 -0.66
C CYS A 4 4.59 -8.28 0.02
N ASN A 5 4.62 -8.06 1.34
CA ASN A 5 3.43 -7.76 2.13
C ASN A 5 2.75 -6.47 1.59
N PRO A 6 1.50 -6.53 1.10
CA PRO A 6 0.80 -5.36 0.56
C PRO A 6 0.58 -4.26 1.61
N ASP A 7 0.59 -4.63 2.89
CA ASP A 7 0.33 -3.74 4.02
C ASP A 7 1.63 -3.28 4.71
N CYS A 8 2.75 -3.27 3.98
CA CYS A 8 4.08 -3.00 4.55
C CYS A 8 4.22 -1.62 5.21
N LEU A 9 3.37 -0.65 4.85
CA LEU A 9 3.37 0.69 5.46
C LEU A 9 2.41 0.83 6.63
N ILE A 10 1.56 -0.16 6.91
CA ILE A 10 0.56 -0.06 7.97
C ILE A 10 1.13 -0.68 9.25
N ASP A 11 1.15 0.10 10.33
CA ASP A 11 1.41 -0.46 11.65
C ASP A 11 0.16 -1.17 12.16
N TRP A 12 0.25 -2.48 12.35
CA TRP A 12 -0.85 -3.33 12.77
C TRP A 12 -0.73 -3.61 14.26
N LYS A 13 -1.52 -2.90 15.05
CA LYS A 13 -1.56 -3.07 16.51
C LYS A 13 -2.37 -4.31 16.87
N PRO A 14 -1.80 -5.25 17.63
CA PRO A 14 -2.56 -6.36 18.20
C PRO A 14 -3.70 -5.88 19.09
N VAL A 15 -4.88 -6.46 18.91
CA VAL A 15 -6.06 -6.21 19.76
C VAL A 15 -6.63 -7.52 20.27
N GLN A 16 -7.36 -7.42 21.38
CA GLN A 16 -8.04 -8.59 21.95
C GLN A 16 -9.19 -9.03 21.04
N PRO A 17 -9.47 -10.35 20.94
CA PRO A 17 -10.63 -10.84 20.19
C PRO A 17 -11.93 -10.19 20.69
N PRO A 18 -12.89 -9.89 19.80
CA PRO A 18 -14.20 -9.42 20.21
C PRO A 18 -14.84 -10.38 21.23
N LYS A 19 -15.51 -9.81 22.25
CA LYS A 19 -16.15 -10.59 23.33
C LYS A 19 -17.17 -11.58 22.77
N TYR A 20 -17.94 -11.18 21.76
CA TYR A 20 -18.93 -12.03 21.13
C TYR A 20 -18.46 -12.47 19.74
N LYS A 21 -18.57 -13.78 19.46
CA LYS A 21 -18.17 -14.39 18.19
C LYS A 21 -18.95 -13.87 16.98
N LYS A 22 -20.15 -13.34 17.19
CA LYS A 22 -20.96 -12.69 16.15
C LYS A 22 -20.34 -11.38 15.64
N ASP A 23 -19.46 -10.77 16.42
CA ASP A 23 -18.80 -9.49 16.09
C ASP A 23 -17.46 -9.70 15.37
N TYR A 24 -17.19 -10.92 14.89
CA TYR A 24 -15.97 -11.25 14.13
C TYR A 24 -16.03 -10.71 12.71
N GLU A 25 -17.22 -10.66 12.10
CA GLU A 25 -17.41 -10.17 10.74
C GLU A 25 -16.93 -8.72 10.60
N GLY A 26 -16.18 -8.44 9.54
CA GLY A 26 -15.55 -7.15 9.28
C GLY A 26 -14.31 -6.84 10.12
N LYS A 27 -13.90 -7.72 11.05
CA LYS A 27 -12.65 -7.57 11.80
C LYS A 27 -11.45 -8.10 11.01
N LEU A 28 -10.28 -7.60 11.36
CA LEU A 28 -9.02 -7.91 10.68
C LEU A 28 -8.20 -8.91 11.48
N LEU A 29 -7.59 -9.86 10.77
CA LEU A 29 -6.68 -10.86 11.30
C LEU A 29 -5.34 -10.76 10.62
N ARG A 30 -4.26 -10.71 11.41
CA ARG A 30 -2.90 -10.95 10.94
C ARG A 30 -2.56 -12.42 11.13
N ILE A 31 -2.09 -13.05 10.06
CA ILE A 31 -1.67 -14.46 10.07
C ILE A 31 -0.19 -14.51 9.73
N PRO A 32 0.70 -14.87 10.67
CA PRO A 32 2.13 -14.87 10.43
C PRO A 32 2.57 -15.82 9.31
N THR A 33 1.91 -16.98 9.19
CA THR A 33 2.26 -17.99 8.19
C THR A 33 0.99 -18.63 7.65
N PHE A 34 0.82 -18.61 6.34
CA PHE A 34 -0.26 -19.32 5.67
C PHE A 34 0.19 -20.74 5.33
N SER A 35 -0.65 -21.75 5.64
CA SER A 35 -0.36 -23.14 5.28
C SER A 35 -0.56 -23.34 3.78
N ARG A 36 0.52 -23.31 3.00
CA ARG A 36 0.47 -23.44 1.54
C ARG A 36 0.65 -24.89 1.11
N TYR A 37 -0.15 -25.34 0.14
CA TYR A 37 0.11 -26.59 -0.57
C TYR A 37 1.31 -26.45 -1.53
N ARG A 38 1.49 -25.26 -2.12
CA ARG A 38 2.67 -24.90 -2.93
C ARG A 38 3.32 -23.63 -2.37
N PRO A 39 4.63 -23.63 -2.08
CA PRO A 39 5.33 -22.47 -1.50
C PRO A 39 5.15 -21.18 -2.32
N ASP A 40 5.12 -21.30 -3.64
CA ASP A 40 5.01 -20.18 -4.59
C ASP A 40 3.59 -19.97 -5.15
N GLY A 41 2.58 -20.60 -4.53
CA GLY A 41 1.19 -20.48 -4.95
C GLY A 41 0.60 -19.09 -4.64
N ALA A 42 -0.10 -18.51 -5.62
CA ALA A 42 -0.88 -17.28 -5.46
C ALA A 42 -2.27 -17.52 -4.82
N ASP A 43 -2.49 -18.72 -4.31
CA ASP A 43 -3.73 -19.18 -3.67
C ASP A 43 -3.93 -18.57 -2.27
N LEU A 44 -2.87 -18.12 -1.61
CA LEU A 44 -2.90 -17.48 -0.29
C LEU A 44 -2.08 -16.17 -0.29
N PRO A 45 -2.45 -15.16 0.52
CA PRO A 45 -1.71 -13.90 0.59
C PRO A 45 -0.31 -14.14 1.19
N PRO A 46 0.63 -13.18 1.08
CA PRO A 46 1.94 -13.28 1.73
C PRO A 46 1.84 -13.61 3.22
N ASP A 47 2.88 -14.25 3.74
CA ASP A 47 3.03 -14.46 5.16
C ASP A 47 3.08 -13.11 5.91
N GLY A 48 2.33 -13.02 7.01
CA GLY A 48 2.19 -11.79 7.78
C GLY A 48 1.21 -10.77 7.20
N ALA A 49 0.53 -11.08 6.09
CA ALA A 49 -0.53 -10.24 5.53
C ALA A 49 -1.75 -10.19 6.47
N VAL A 50 -2.53 -9.10 6.34
CA VAL A 50 -3.77 -8.92 7.07
C VAL A 50 -4.96 -9.26 6.19
N VAL A 51 -5.92 -9.99 6.76
CA VAL A 51 -7.12 -10.46 6.07
C VAL A 51 -8.38 -10.02 6.81
N CYS A 52 -9.47 -9.80 6.07
CA CYS A 52 -10.77 -9.44 6.63
C CYS A 52 -11.60 -10.70 6.87
N ILE A 53 -12.26 -10.81 8.02
CA ILE A 53 -13.22 -11.89 8.28
C ILE A 53 -14.54 -11.56 7.58
N GLU A 54 -14.91 -12.35 6.58
CA GLU A 54 -16.19 -12.20 5.86
C GLU A 54 -17.33 -12.86 6.60
N ARG A 55 -17.10 -14.03 7.20
CA ARG A 55 -18.09 -14.71 8.03
C ARG A 55 -17.45 -15.83 8.85
N ARG A 56 -18.14 -16.19 9.91
CA ARG A 56 -17.86 -17.37 10.74
C ARG A 56 -18.92 -18.43 10.47
N TYR A 57 -18.52 -19.68 10.24
CA TYR A 57 -19.46 -20.79 10.09
C TYR A 57 -18.90 -22.10 10.65
N ASN A 58 -19.80 -23.06 10.90
CA ASN A 58 -19.44 -24.41 11.32
C ASN A 58 -19.42 -25.31 10.08
N ASN A 59 -18.30 -25.98 9.82
CA ASN A 59 -18.17 -26.90 8.68
C ASN A 59 -18.69 -28.32 8.98
N GLY A 60 -19.25 -28.55 10.17
CA GLY A 60 -19.72 -29.84 10.68
C GLY A 60 -18.75 -30.51 11.67
N SER A 61 -17.47 -30.13 11.66
CA SER A 61 -16.43 -30.66 12.55
C SER A 61 -15.85 -29.58 13.47
N GLN A 62 -15.62 -28.38 12.93
CA GLN A 62 -15.02 -27.25 13.63
C GLN A 62 -15.57 -25.93 13.10
N PHE A 63 -15.31 -24.86 13.86
CA PHE A 63 -15.59 -23.52 13.39
C PHE A 63 -14.45 -23.00 12.52
N GLU A 64 -14.82 -22.46 11.38
CA GLU A 64 -13.92 -21.81 10.44
C GLU A 64 -14.37 -20.37 10.19
N MET A 65 -13.39 -19.54 9.88
CA MET A 65 -13.61 -18.18 9.42
C MET A 65 -13.30 -18.14 7.94
N GLN A 66 -14.28 -17.73 7.14
CA GLN A 66 -14.01 -17.31 5.77
C GLN A 66 -13.35 -15.94 5.84
N VAL A 67 -12.16 -15.83 5.27
CA VAL A 67 -11.40 -14.59 5.22
C VAL A 67 -11.21 -14.13 3.79
N SER A 68 -11.10 -12.82 3.59
CA SER A 68 -10.82 -12.21 2.30
C SER A 68 -9.56 -11.35 2.34
N TRP A 69 -8.90 -11.24 1.18
CA TRP A 69 -7.79 -10.32 0.96
C TRP A 69 -7.76 -9.89 -0.50
N ARG A 70 -7.10 -8.75 -0.77
CA ARG A 70 -6.81 -8.34 -2.14
C ARG A 70 -5.50 -8.97 -2.59
N CYS A 71 -5.55 -9.77 -3.66
CA CYS A 71 -4.36 -10.42 -4.17
C CYS A 71 -3.40 -9.37 -4.79
N PRO A 72 -2.13 -9.27 -4.35
CA PRO A 72 -1.19 -8.31 -4.91
C PRO A 72 -0.84 -8.60 -6.38
N ALA A 73 -1.02 -9.84 -6.85
CA ALA A 73 -0.71 -10.23 -8.23
C ALA A 73 -1.86 -9.92 -9.22
N CYS A 74 -3.11 -10.24 -8.87
CA CYS A 74 -4.24 -10.10 -9.79
C CYS A 74 -5.22 -8.97 -9.43
N ASP A 75 -5.07 -8.34 -8.26
CA ASP A 75 -5.92 -7.25 -7.76
C ASP A 75 -7.40 -7.63 -7.51
N HIS A 76 -7.73 -8.91 -7.60
CA HIS A 76 -9.07 -9.43 -7.28
C HIS A 76 -9.16 -9.80 -5.80
N PRO A 77 -10.35 -9.64 -5.18
CA PRO A 77 -10.61 -10.19 -3.87
C PRO A 77 -10.59 -11.71 -3.95
N HIS A 78 -9.71 -12.33 -3.17
CA HIS A 78 -9.67 -13.78 -2.99
C HIS A 78 -10.27 -14.09 -1.62
N THR A 79 -10.78 -15.32 -1.48
CA THR A 79 -11.25 -15.81 -0.19
C THR A 79 -10.58 -17.13 0.15
N GLY A 80 -10.46 -17.39 1.45
CA GLY A 80 -9.90 -18.61 2.00
C GLY A 80 -10.56 -18.93 3.32
N TYR A 81 -10.14 -20.04 3.91
CA TYR A 81 -10.69 -20.52 5.18
C TYR A 81 -9.56 -20.71 6.17
N VAL A 82 -9.77 -20.22 7.38
CA VAL A 82 -8.84 -20.38 8.49
C VAL A 82 -9.58 -20.96 9.69
N PRO A 83 -9.02 -21.97 10.37
CA PRO A 83 -9.64 -22.53 11.58
C PRO A 83 -9.77 -21.46 12.67
N GLU A 84 -10.91 -21.41 13.36
CA GLU A 84 -11.07 -20.51 14.51
C GLU A 84 -10.06 -20.81 15.63
N ALA A 85 -9.68 -22.09 15.77
CA ALA A 85 -8.70 -22.54 16.76
C ALA A 85 -7.35 -21.82 16.65
N TRP A 86 -6.98 -21.32 15.45
CA TRP A 86 -5.74 -20.57 15.25
C TRP A 86 -5.63 -19.32 16.12
N ILE A 87 -6.75 -18.73 16.54
CA ILE A 87 -6.75 -17.60 17.48
C ILE A 87 -6.25 -18.04 18.86
N ALA A 88 -6.66 -19.22 19.33
CA ALA A 88 -6.22 -19.76 20.62
C ALA A 88 -4.83 -20.40 20.57
N GLU A 89 -4.38 -20.78 19.37
CA GLU A 89 -3.04 -21.34 19.12
C GLU A 89 -1.98 -20.26 18.81
N ASP A 90 -2.31 -18.97 18.93
CA ASP A 90 -1.45 -17.82 18.56
C ASP A 90 -0.95 -17.85 17.11
N LYS A 91 -1.70 -18.52 16.21
CA LYS A 91 -1.44 -18.57 14.76
C LYS A 91 -2.21 -17.52 13.97
N ALA A 92 -3.19 -16.87 14.59
CA ALA A 92 -3.93 -15.74 14.03
C ALA A 92 -4.21 -14.71 15.13
N GLN A 93 -3.99 -13.44 14.84
CA GLN A 93 -4.15 -12.37 15.82
C GLN A 93 -5.06 -11.27 15.27
N PHE A 94 -6.01 -10.81 16.08
CA PHE A 94 -6.80 -9.63 15.73
C PHE A 94 -5.92 -8.40 15.73
N VAL A 95 -6.06 -7.56 14.71
CA VAL A 95 -5.28 -6.34 14.57
C VAL A 95 -6.16 -5.16 14.18
N GLU A 96 -5.73 -3.96 14.54
CA GLU A 96 -6.29 -2.70 14.06
C GLU A 96 -5.17 -1.85 13.48
N PRO A 97 -5.46 -1.07 12.42
CA PRO A 97 -4.47 -0.14 11.90
C PRO A 97 -4.21 0.95 12.94
N SER A 98 -2.95 1.18 13.25
CA SER A 98 -2.52 2.15 14.27
C SER A 98 -1.71 3.32 13.72
N GLY A 99 -1.33 3.26 12.45
CA GLY A 99 -0.68 4.36 11.75
C GLY A 99 0.27 3.89 10.65
N LEU A 100 1.27 4.74 10.37
CA LEU A 100 2.39 4.42 9.50
C LEU A 100 3.41 3.58 10.28
N ALA A 101 3.80 2.44 9.72
CA ALA A 101 4.83 1.59 10.29
C ALA A 101 6.20 2.31 10.36
N ASP A 102 7.06 1.86 11.27
CA ASP A 102 8.45 2.31 11.35
C ASP A 102 9.22 1.78 10.13
N ALA A 103 10.10 2.59 9.53
CA ALA A 103 10.95 2.19 8.41
C ALA A 103 11.88 1.01 8.73
N THR A 104 12.06 0.65 10.01
CA THR A 104 12.78 -0.55 10.46
C THR A 104 12.01 -1.86 10.23
N CYS A 105 10.70 -1.82 9.97
CA CYS A 105 9.92 -3.01 9.60
C CYS A 105 10.14 -3.44 8.14
N ALA A 106 10.85 -2.63 7.37
CA ALA A 106 11.11 -2.86 5.97
C ALA A 106 12.31 -3.79 5.75
N ILE A 107 12.01 -4.99 5.28
CA ILE A 107 12.88 -5.89 4.49
C ILE A 107 14.38 -5.87 4.86
N GLY A 108 14.78 -6.64 5.86
CA GLY A 108 16.18 -7.07 6.04
C GLY A 108 17.13 -5.99 6.59
N ASP A 109 18.33 -5.89 5.99
CA ASP A 109 19.46 -5.10 6.52
C ASP A 109 19.50 -3.65 6.02
N HIS A 110 18.55 -3.22 5.19
CA HIS A 110 18.49 -1.86 4.63
C HIS A 110 17.08 -1.25 4.75
N PRO A 111 16.95 0.08 4.99
CA PRO A 111 15.65 0.74 4.98
C PRO A 111 14.96 0.57 3.61
N ALA A 112 13.64 0.35 3.59
CA ALA A 112 12.92 0.34 2.32
C ALA A 112 12.93 1.71 1.65
N VAL A 113 12.98 1.64 0.32
CA VAL A 113 12.83 2.77 -0.58
C VAL A 113 11.39 2.83 -1.09
N LEU A 114 10.72 3.94 -0.83
CA LEU A 114 9.37 4.23 -1.31
C LEU A 114 9.43 5.01 -2.62
N TYR A 115 8.77 4.53 -3.66
CA TYR A 115 8.48 5.31 -4.85
C TYR A 115 7.21 6.11 -4.65
N LEU A 116 7.28 7.45 -4.65
CA LEU A 116 6.12 8.32 -4.51
C LEU A 116 5.60 8.80 -5.86
N ALA A 117 4.39 8.37 -6.23
CA ALA A 117 3.69 8.77 -7.44
C ALA A 117 2.49 9.68 -7.14
N THR A 118 2.19 10.61 -8.04
CA THR A 118 0.92 11.36 -8.04
C THR A 118 0.63 11.97 -9.43
N SER A 119 -0.53 12.62 -9.58
CA SER A 119 -0.90 13.31 -10.82
C SER A 119 -0.02 14.55 -11.00
N TYR A 120 0.48 14.77 -12.22
CA TYR A 120 1.25 15.97 -12.57
C TYR A 120 0.48 16.87 -13.53
N SER A 121 0.15 16.34 -14.71
CA SER A 121 -0.35 17.08 -15.85
C SER A 121 -1.58 17.94 -15.52
N HIS A 122 -1.47 19.22 -15.83
CA HIS A 122 -2.54 20.22 -15.76
C HIS A 122 -2.18 21.37 -16.71
N PRO A 123 -3.13 22.01 -17.41
CA PRO A 123 -2.82 23.15 -18.30
C PRO A 123 -2.20 24.34 -17.55
N ASP A 124 -2.76 24.69 -16.41
CA ASP A 124 -2.22 25.72 -15.50
C ASP A 124 -0.90 25.30 -14.82
N ALA A 125 0.15 26.10 -15.01
CA ALA A 125 1.48 25.89 -14.44
C ALA A 125 1.50 26.03 -12.91
N ALA A 126 0.68 26.91 -12.32
CA ALA A 126 0.61 27.09 -10.88
C ALA A 126 0.10 25.81 -10.19
N LYS A 127 -0.88 25.14 -10.80
CA LYS A 127 -1.35 23.84 -10.31
C LYS A 127 -0.32 22.73 -10.45
N ARG A 128 0.47 22.71 -11.54
CA ARG A 128 1.59 21.76 -11.66
C ARG A 128 2.62 21.97 -10.55
N ALA A 129 3.00 23.21 -10.28
CA ALA A 129 3.91 23.56 -9.18
C ALA A 129 3.34 23.19 -7.81
N ALA A 130 2.04 23.43 -7.57
CA ALA A 130 1.37 23.04 -6.33
C ALA A 130 1.39 21.52 -6.10
N ARG A 131 1.10 20.72 -7.14
CA ARG A 131 1.18 19.25 -7.07
C ARG A 131 2.61 18.76 -6.82
N ALA A 132 3.60 19.35 -7.48
CA ALA A 132 5.00 19.04 -7.23
C ALA A 132 5.43 19.39 -5.79
N ASN A 133 4.98 20.53 -5.28
CA ASN A 133 5.22 20.92 -3.88
C ASN A 133 4.58 19.94 -2.89
N LEU A 134 3.34 19.50 -3.15
CA LEU A 134 2.68 18.48 -2.32
C LEU A 134 3.42 17.14 -2.34
N ALA A 135 3.94 16.71 -3.50
CA ALA A 135 4.77 15.52 -3.58
C ALA A 135 6.08 15.66 -2.78
N SER A 136 6.73 16.82 -2.82
CA SER A 136 7.92 17.11 -2.00
C SER A 136 7.61 17.12 -0.51
N GLN A 137 6.47 17.71 -0.11
CA GLN A 137 6.01 17.73 1.28
C GLN A 137 5.70 16.31 1.79
N CYS A 138 5.04 15.49 0.98
CA CYS A 138 4.75 14.09 1.31
C CYS A 138 6.04 13.28 1.45
N SER A 139 7.00 13.49 0.54
CA SER A 139 8.33 12.86 0.63
C SER A 139 9.03 13.24 1.94
N ALA A 140 9.04 14.53 2.29
CA ALA A 140 9.60 15.00 3.56
C ALA A 140 8.88 14.42 4.78
N TRP A 141 7.56 14.23 4.70
CA TRP A 141 6.77 13.61 5.78
C TRP A 141 7.15 12.14 6.03
N PHE A 142 7.39 11.36 4.98
CA PHE A 142 7.93 10.00 5.07
C PHE A 142 9.38 9.98 5.57
N MET A 143 10.25 10.83 5.03
CA MET A 143 11.67 10.89 5.42
C MET A 143 11.87 11.26 6.89
N ARG A 144 11.04 12.18 7.44
CA ARG A 144 11.05 12.49 8.88
C ARG A 144 10.68 11.30 9.77
N ARG A 145 10.09 10.25 9.20
CA ARG A 145 9.70 9.00 9.86
C ARG A 145 10.64 7.83 9.51
N GLY A 146 11.82 8.13 8.97
CA GLY A 146 12.88 7.15 8.72
C GLY A 146 12.83 6.47 7.35
N TRP A 147 11.81 6.74 6.53
CA TRP A 147 11.66 6.09 5.22
C TRP A 147 12.57 6.73 4.17
N CYS A 148 13.18 5.91 3.30
CA CYS A 148 13.83 6.42 2.09
C CYS A 148 12.75 6.67 1.01
N VAL A 149 12.85 7.78 0.27
CA VAL A 149 11.84 8.14 -0.74
C VAL A 149 12.50 8.55 -2.05
N ILE A 150 12.03 7.97 -3.15
CA ILE A 150 12.25 8.45 -4.51
C ILE A 150 10.96 9.12 -4.98
N SER A 151 11.05 10.41 -5.33
CA SER A 151 9.91 11.17 -5.86
C SER A 151 10.22 11.72 -7.26
N PRO A 152 9.86 10.99 -8.33
CA PRO A 152 10.14 11.41 -9.70
C PRO A 152 9.41 12.71 -10.06
N LEU A 153 8.26 12.99 -9.44
CA LEU A 153 7.58 14.26 -9.67
C LEU A 153 8.38 15.43 -9.09
N SER A 154 8.84 15.33 -7.84
CA SER A 154 9.66 16.40 -7.23
C SER A 154 10.93 16.66 -8.04
N MET A 155 11.61 15.60 -8.48
CA MET A 155 12.79 15.69 -9.32
C MET A 155 12.48 16.24 -10.72
N GLY A 156 11.51 15.63 -11.42
CA GLY A 156 11.16 15.96 -12.79
C GLY A 156 10.59 17.37 -12.93
N HIS A 157 9.86 17.86 -11.93
CA HIS A 157 9.40 19.25 -11.92
C HIS A 157 10.57 20.24 -11.86
N ALA A 158 11.57 20.00 -11.02
CA ALA A 158 12.76 20.86 -10.94
C ALA A 158 13.58 20.81 -12.25
N ILE A 159 13.78 19.62 -12.82
CA ILE A 159 14.47 19.46 -14.10
C ILE A 159 13.72 20.19 -15.23
N ALA A 160 12.40 20.09 -15.29
CA ALA A 160 11.59 20.77 -16.31
C ALA A 160 11.61 22.30 -16.18
N VAL A 161 11.88 22.84 -14.99
CA VAL A 161 12.06 24.28 -14.78
C VAL A 161 13.41 24.75 -15.32
N GLU A 162 14.49 24.01 -15.07
CA GLU A 162 15.85 24.37 -15.51
C GLU A 162 16.11 24.02 -16.99
N GLY A 163 15.54 22.92 -17.47
CA GLY A 163 15.68 22.42 -18.85
C GLY A 163 14.38 22.57 -19.64
N ALA A 164 13.92 23.81 -19.84
CA ALA A 164 12.67 24.10 -20.54
C ALA A 164 12.63 23.61 -22.00
N GLU A 165 13.79 23.33 -22.59
CA GLU A 165 13.96 22.74 -23.92
C GLU A 165 13.70 21.23 -23.94
N LEU A 166 13.74 20.57 -22.79
CA LEU A 166 13.51 19.14 -22.69
C LEU A 166 12.01 18.82 -22.78
N PRO A 167 11.63 17.71 -23.43
CA PRO A 167 10.25 17.25 -23.40
C PRO A 167 9.80 17.00 -21.95
N SER A 168 8.70 17.63 -21.54
CA SER A 168 8.19 17.57 -20.17
C SER A 168 6.96 16.66 -19.99
N ASP A 169 6.65 15.86 -21.00
CA ASP A 169 5.51 14.95 -20.99
C ASP A 169 5.87 13.60 -20.36
N PHE A 170 4.85 12.80 -20.03
CA PHE A 170 5.09 11.50 -19.41
C PHE A 170 5.86 10.56 -20.36
N ALA A 171 5.68 10.66 -21.68
CA ALA A 171 6.38 9.79 -22.63
C ALA A 171 7.90 9.91 -22.52
N ALA A 172 8.42 11.13 -22.35
CA ALA A 172 9.84 11.36 -22.17
C ALA A 172 10.37 10.91 -20.79
N TYR A 173 9.53 11.03 -19.74
CA TYR A 173 9.91 10.67 -18.37
C TYR A 173 9.57 9.21 -17.99
N GLN A 174 8.84 8.49 -18.83
CA GLN A 174 8.30 7.17 -18.51
C GLN A 174 9.41 6.19 -18.13
N GLU A 175 10.45 6.10 -18.96
CA GLU A 175 11.55 5.17 -18.75
C GLU A 175 12.27 5.45 -17.41
N VAL A 176 12.63 6.71 -17.14
CA VAL A 176 13.24 7.11 -15.86
C VAL A 176 12.32 6.79 -14.68
N CYS A 177 11.03 7.10 -14.78
CA CYS A 177 10.04 6.80 -13.74
C CYS A 177 9.98 5.28 -13.46
N LEU A 178 9.94 4.44 -14.49
CA LEU A 178 9.84 2.99 -14.32
C LEU A 178 11.13 2.37 -13.77
N ARG A 179 12.31 2.86 -14.17
CA ARG A 179 13.60 2.42 -13.62
C ARG A 179 13.73 2.80 -12.13
N MET A 180 13.25 3.99 -11.75
CA MET A 180 13.17 4.40 -10.35
C MET A 180 12.23 3.51 -9.53
N LEU A 181 11.09 3.12 -10.11
CA LEU A 181 10.15 2.21 -9.47
C LEU A 181 10.76 0.81 -9.27
N GLU A 182 11.49 0.30 -10.25
CA GLU A 182 12.21 -0.99 -10.13
C GLU A 182 13.29 -1.01 -9.05
N ALA A 183 13.89 0.16 -8.77
CA ALA A 183 14.86 0.33 -7.69
C ALA A 183 14.21 0.55 -6.30
N SER A 184 12.87 0.52 -6.22
CA SER A 184 12.11 0.79 -4.99
C SER A 184 11.45 -0.47 -4.45
N ASP A 185 11.22 -0.50 -3.14
CA ASP A 185 10.62 -1.63 -2.41
C ASP A 185 9.09 -1.56 -2.34
N ALA A 186 8.51 -0.36 -2.47
CA ALA A 186 7.06 -0.15 -2.48
C ALA A 186 6.67 1.05 -3.33
N LEU A 187 5.52 0.98 -3.99
CA LEU A 187 4.87 2.11 -4.66
C LEU A 187 3.87 2.76 -3.69
N VAL A 188 3.99 4.06 -3.51
CA VAL A 188 3.04 4.90 -2.77
C VAL A 188 2.40 5.90 -3.71
N VAL A 189 1.08 5.92 -3.77
CA VAL A 189 0.33 6.89 -4.57
C VAL A 189 -0.29 7.95 -3.67
N LEU A 190 0.16 9.20 -3.82
CA LEU A 190 -0.46 10.37 -3.19
C LEU A 190 -1.73 10.75 -3.97
N LEU A 191 -2.88 10.64 -3.32
CA LEU A 191 -4.19 10.90 -3.88
C LEU A 191 -4.44 12.41 -3.96
N LEU A 192 -4.22 12.97 -5.15
CA LEU A 192 -4.57 14.35 -5.53
C LEU A 192 -5.71 14.36 -6.54
N ASP A 193 -6.18 15.56 -6.90
CA ASP A 193 -7.17 15.74 -7.96
C ASP A 193 -6.63 15.23 -9.32
N GLY A 194 -7.51 14.63 -10.13
CA GLY A 194 -7.14 14.10 -11.44
C GLY A 194 -6.28 12.83 -11.40
N ILE A 195 -6.19 12.15 -10.25
CA ILE A 195 -5.35 10.95 -10.10
C ILE A 195 -5.87 9.77 -10.93
N ARG A 196 -7.19 9.69 -11.16
CA ARG A 196 -7.84 8.60 -11.90
C ARG A 196 -7.49 8.63 -13.38
N GLU A 197 -7.29 9.81 -13.92
CA GLU A 197 -6.97 10.09 -15.32
C GLU A 197 -5.46 10.09 -15.58
N SER A 198 -4.64 9.92 -14.54
CA SER A 198 -3.18 10.00 -14.65
C SER A 198 -2.60 8.75 -15.33
N VAL A 199 -2.24 8.91 -16.62
CA VAL A 199 -1.54 7.88 -17.41
C VAL A 199 -0.25 7.42 -16.73
N GLY A 200 0.52 8.35 -16.15
CA GLY A 200 1.79 8.02 -15.51
C GLY A 200 1.64 7.19 -14.24
N VAL A 201 0.65 7.52 -13.40
CA VAL A 201 0.34 6.74 -12.20
C VAL A 201 -0.22 5.37 -12.57
N ALA A 202 -1.10 5.29 -13.59
CA ALA A 202 -1.62 4.02 -14.09
C ALA A 202 -0.50 3.10 -14.59
N ALA A 203 0.44 3.64 -15.37
CA ALA A 203 1.61 2.90 -15.85
C ALA A 203 2.51 2.42 -14.70
N GLY A 204 2.74 3.25 -13.68
CA GLY A 204 3.47 2.85 -12.47
C GLY A 204 2.78 1.71 -11.71
N ILE A 205 1.46 1.79 -11.51
CA ILE A 205 0.67 0.72 -10.87
C ILE A 205 0.75 -0.57 -11.68
N ASP A 206 0.60 -0.50 -13.01
CA ASP A 206 0.75 -1.64 -13.91
C ASP A 206 2.11 -2.32 -13.75
N HIS A 207 3.16 -1.52 -13.72
CA HIS A 207 4.53 -2.01 -13.63
C HIS A 207 4.83 -2.63 -12.27
N ALA A 208 4.44 -1.95 -11.18
CA ALA A 208 4.58 -2.46 -9.81
C ALA A 208 3.89 -3.82 -9.65
N ARG A 209 2.69 -3.99 -10.20
CA ARG A 209 1.95 -5.27 -10.17
C ARG A 209 2.70 -6.39 -10.87
N LYS A 210 3.25 -6.13 -12.06
CA LYS A 210 4.03 -7.13 -12.82
C LYS A 210 5.27 -7.60 -12.04
N LEU A 211 5.85 -6.73 -11.22
CA LEU A 211 7.04 -7.00 -10.43
C LEU A 211 6.73 -7.54 -9.03
N GLY A 212 5.47 -7.51 -8.59
CA GLY A 212 5.08 -7.87 -7.22
C GLY A 212 5.47 -6.82 -6.16
N ILE A 213 5.67 -5.56 -6.58
CA ILE A 213 5.95 -4.44 -5.68
C ILE A 213 4.66 -4.05 -4.95
N PRO A 214 4.66 -3.97 -3.60
CA PRO A 214 3.52 -3.52 -2.80
C PRO A 214 3.00 -2.15 -3.21
N LEU A 215 1.68 -2.02 -3.20
CA LEU A 215 0.96 -0.82 -3.59
C LEU A 215 0.28 -0.19 -2.37
N ASN A 216 0.61 1.07 -2.08
CA ASN A 216 0.05 1.83 -0.96
C ASN A 216 -0.56 3.16 -1.44
N GLN A 217 -1.54 3.69 -0.71
CA GLN A 217 -2.12 5.01 -0.98
C GLN A 217 -1.97 5.91 0.24
N VAL A 218 -1.67 7.18 -0.02
CA VAL A 218 -1.65 8.25 0.99
C VAL A 218 -2.51 9.39 0.50
N LYS A 219 -3.23 10.07 1.39
CA LYS A 219 -4.10 11.20 1.07
C LYS A 219 -3.79 12.38 1.97
N LEU A 220 -4.29 13.55 1.58
CA LEU A 220 -4.37 14.69 2.47
C LEU A 220 -5.33 14.37 3.64
N PRO A 221 -5.09 14.92 4.84
CA PRO A 221 -5.94 14.71 6.00
C PRO A 221 -7.38 15.13 5.71
N GLY A 222 -8.33 14.35 6.22
CA GLY A 222 -9.74 14.73 6.21
C GLY A 222 -10.04 15.93 7.12
N PRO A 223 -11.23 16.54 7.00
CA PRO A 223 -11.64 17.68 7.84
C PRO A 223 -11.66 17.35 9.34
N ASP A 224 -11.81 16.06 9.69
CA ASP A 224 -11.85 15.58 11.08
C ASP A 224 -10.49 15.09 11.59
N ALA A 225 -9.39 15.34 10.85
CA ALA A 225 -8.06 14.93 11.29
C ALA A 225 -7.67 15.65 12.58
N SER A 226 -7.35 14.89 13.63
CA SER A 226 -6.90 15.41 14.91
C SER A 226 -5.37 15.47 14.95
N GLY A 227 -4.80 16.64 15.25
CA GLY A 227 -3.35 16.87 15.41
C GLY A 227 -2.63 17.43 14.17
N ASP A 228 -1.29 17.42 14.21
CA ASP A 228 -0.38 17.97 13.16
C ASP A 228 -0.19 17.03 11.95
N ALA A 229 -1.14 16.10 11.70
CA ALA A 229 -0.99 15.09 10.67
C ALA A 229 -1.14 15.69 9.25
N GLN A 230 -0.01 15.94 8.58
CA GLN A 230 0.02 16.51 7.23
C GLN A 230 -0.49 15.55 6.13
N PHE A 231 -0.46 14.23 6.37
CA PHE A 231 -0.88 13.18 5.45
C PHE A 231 -1.44 11.98 6.22
N GLU A 232 -2.31 11.19 5.59
CA GLU A 232 -2.96 10.00 6.17
C GLU A 232 -2.79 8.80 5.22
N LEU A 233 -2.37 7.65 5.77
CA LEU A 233 -2.26 6.39 5.03
C LEU A 233 -3.66 5.79 4.82
N VAL A 234 -3.93 5.28 3.63
CA VAL A 234 -5.20 4.60 3.33
C VAL A 234 -5.05 3.11 3.65
N HIS A 235 -5.75 2.64 4.69
CA HIS A 235 -5.64 1.26 5.18
C HIS A 235 -6.33 0.21 4.31
N ASN A 236 -7.21 0.61 3.39
CA ASN A 236 -7.84 -0.28 2.42
C ASN A 236 -7.91 0.42 1.06
N PRO A 237 -6.77 0.52 0.35
CA PRO A 237 -6.66 1.30 -0.87
C PRO A 237 -7.58 0.73 -1.95
N ARG A 238 -8.40 1.61 -2.53
CA ARG A 238 -9.20 1.27 -3.72
C ARG A 238 -8.44 1.75 -4.94
N TRP A 239 -7.89 0.79 -5.67
CA TRP A 239 -7.21 1.06 -6.94
C TRP A 239 -8.25 1.26 -8.04
N TRP A 240 -8.10 2.32 -8.82
CA TRP A 240 -8.96 2.56 -9.97
C TRP A 240 -8.43 1.78 -11.18
N ARG A 241 -9.28 0.87 -11.65
CA ARG A 241 -9.37 0.39 -13.04
C ARG A 241 -10.83 0.15 -13.35
#